data_AF-A0A1F9EAT0-F1
#
_entry.id   AF-A0A1F9EAT0-F1
#
_cell.length_a   1.000
_cell.length_b   1.000
_cell.length_c   1.000
_cell.angle_alpha   90.00
_cell.angle_beta   90.00
_cell.angle_gamma   90.00
#
_symmetry.space_group_name_H-M   'P 1'
#
loop_
_entity.id
_entity.type
_entity.pdbx_description
1 polymer ?
#
loop_
_entity_poly.entity_id
_entity_poly.type
_entity_poly.pdbx_seq_one_letter_code
_entity_poly.pdbx_strand_id
1 'polypeptide(L)'
;MCDHCPGETHYPDHTPTLGRLQKIKGQLNGIEKMIKDRRYCVDILTQFKAVSAALNMIERTIFEKHLRNCVKSAMAFRDSKEIDVKVKELMDLIFKRLQ
;
A
#
# COMPACT_ATOMS: atom_id res chain seq x y z
N MET A 1 18.12 -7.04 24.44
CA MET A 1 19.39 -7.64 23.94
C MET A 1 18.99 -8.55 22.79
N CYS A 2 19.10 -8.21 21.51
CA CYS A 2 19.94 -7.24 20.80
C CYS A 2 19.10 -6.20 20.06
N ASP A 3 19.50 -4.93 20.09
CA ASP A 3 18.82 -3.85 19.36
C ASP A 3 19.49 -3.45 18.04
N HIS A 4 20.74 -3.84 17.75
CA HIS A 4 21.42 -3.34 16.54
C HIS A 4 22.42 -4.37 15.98
N CYS A 5 22.05 -5.05 14.89
CA CYS A 5 23.02 -5.67 13.98
C CYS A 5 23.14 -4.77 12.73
N PRO A 6 24.34 -4.28 12.38
CA PRO A 6 24.53 -3.44 11.20
C PRO A 6 24.55 -4.33 9.95
N GLY A 7 23.54 -4.21 9.08
CA GLY A 7 23.55 -4.87 7.77
C GLY A 7 22.20 -5.34 7.20
N GLU A 8 21.11 -5.30 7.98
CA GLU A 8 19.79 -5.76 7.50
C GLU A 8 18.82 -4.59 7.29
N THR A 9 18.20 -4.53 6.11
CA THR A 9 17.17 -3.54 5.79
C THR A 9 15.91 -3.80 6.61
N HIS A 10 15.74 -3.05 7.70
CA HIS A 10 14.56 -3.17 8.56
C HIS A 10 13.35 -2.47 7.93
N TYR A 11 12.68 -3.14 6.99
CA TYR A 11 11.40 -2.66 6.44
C TYR A 11 10.26 -2.86 7.44
N PRO A 12 9.25 -1.96 7.48
CA PRO A 12 8.11 -2.12 8.35
C PRO A 12 7.32 -3.41 8.06
N ASP A 13 6.87 -4.13 9.10
CA ASP A 13 5.97 -5.28 8.91
C ASP A 13 4.61 -4.84 8.32
N HIS A 14 4.10 -5.53 7.31
CA HIS A 14 2.80 -5.25 6.69
C HIS A 14 1.82 -6.43 6.75
N THR A 15 2.17 -7.50 7.46
CA THR A 15 1.30 -8.68 7.69
C THR A 15 -0.15 -8.33 8.10
N PRO A 16 -0.41 -7.29 8.94
CA PRO A 16 -1.77 -6.89 9.28
C PRO A 16 -2.66 -6.47 8.09
N THR A 17 -2.06 -6.10 6.95
CA THR A 17 -2.81 -5.74 5.73
C THR A 17 -3.33 -6.94 4.96
N LEU A 18 -2.81 -8.15 5.22
CA LEU A 18 -3.19 -9.37 4.50
C LEU A 18 -4.69 -9.67 4.60
N GLY A 19 -5.32 -9.41 5.75
CA GLY A 19 -6.76 -9.59 5.91
C GLY A 19 -7.59 -8.72 4.95
N ARG A 20 -7.13 -7.51 4.65
CA ARG A 20 -7.79 -6.61 3.67
C ARG A 20 -7.57 -7.12 2.25
N LEU A 21 -6.37 -7.63 1.95
CA LEU A 21 -6.07 -8.23 0.65
C LEU A 21 -6.92 -9.47 0.39
N GLN A 22 -7.15 -10.32 1.39
CA GLN A 22 -8.04 -11.48 1.28
C GLN A 22 -9.49 -11.07 0.98
N LYS A 23 -9.98 -9.98 1.60
CA LYS A 23 -11.32 -9.44 1.27
C LYS A 23 -11.41 -8.99 -0.19
N ILE A 24 -10.37 -8.33 -0.71
CA ILE A 24 -10.31 -7.90 -2.11
C ILE A 24 -10.35 -9.10 -3.05
N LYS A 25 -9.62 -10.18 -2.75
CA LYS A 25 -9.72 -11.44 -3.52
C LYS A 25 -11.15 -11.98 -3.55
N GLY A 26 -11.85 -11.96 -2.41
CA GLY A 26 -13.26 -12.33 -2.34
C GLY A 26 -14.17 -11.45 -3.19
N GLN A 27 -13.95 -10.13 -3.21
CA GLN A 27 -14.69 -9.19 -4.06
C GLN A 27 -14.45 -9.48 -5.56
N LEU A 28 -13.20 -9.72 -5.96
CA LEU A 28 -12.86 -10.08 -7.34
C LEU A 28 -13.55 -11.38 -7.78
N ASN A 29 -13.55 -12.40 -6.93
CA ASN A 29 -14.29 -13.64 -7.18
C ASN A 29 -15.80 -13.38 -7.32
N GLY A 30 -16.35 -12.44 -6.54
CA GLY A 30 -17.74 -12.01 -6.66
C GLY A 30 -18.03 -11.36 -8.01
N ILE A 31 -17.17 -10.43 -8.44
CA ILE A 31 -17.26 -9.77 -9.74
C ILE A 31 -17.20 -10.78 -10.89
N GLU A 32 -16.29 -11.76 -10.83
CA GLU A 32 -16.19 -12.83 -11.82
C GLU A 32 -17.51 -13.58 -11.97
N LYS A 33 -18.17 -13.92 -10.86
CA LYS A 33 -19.50 -14.55 -10.87
C LYS A 33 -20.54 -13.63 -11.50
N MET A 34 -20.57 -12.35 -11.13
CA MET A 34 -21.51 -11.38 -11.72
C MET A 34 -21.37 -11.28 -13.24
N ILE A 35 -20.13 -11.36 -13.76
CA ILE A 35 -19.87 -11.36 -15.20
C ILE A 35 -20.40 -12.64 -15.85
N LYS A 36 -20.10 -13.81 -15.26
CA LYS A 36 -20.62 -15.12 -15.75
C LYS A 36 -22.15 -15.16 -15.77
N ASP A 37 -22.77 -14.57 -14.76
CA ASP A 37 -24.22 -14.48 -14.59
C ASP A 37 -24.86 -13.37 -15.44
N ARG A 38 -24.06 -12.65 -16.26
CA ARG A 38 -24.51 -11.54 -17.13
C ARG A 38 -25.30 -10.47 -16.38
N ARG A 39 -24.86 -10.13 -15.17
CA ARG A 39 -25.48 -9.09 -14.35
C ARG A 39 -25.39 -7.70 -14.96
N TYR A 40 -26.27 -6.81 -14.50
CA TYR A 40 -26.33 -5.43 -14.96
C TYR A 40 -24.97 -4.72 -14.80
N CYS A 41 -24.54 -4.07 -15.89
CA CYS A 41 -23.20 -3.51 -16.01
C CYS A 41 -22.88 -2.49 -14.90
N VAL A 42 -23.85 -1.68 -14.49
CA VAL A 42 -23.65 -0.66 -13.44
C VAL A 42 -23.32 -1.30 -12.09
N ASP A 43 -23.91 -2.46 -11.78
CA ASP A 43 -23.63 -3.18 -10.54
C ASP A 43 -22.20 -3.73 -10.55
N ILE A 44 -21.78 -4.31 -11.68
CA ILE A 44 -20.42 -4.81 -11.88
C ILE A 44 -19.41 -3.68 -11.73
N LEU A 45 -19.65 -2.54 -12.40
CA LEU A 45 -18.82 -1.34 -12.30
C LEU A 45 -18.76 -0.80 -10.86
N THR A 46 -19.87 -0.87 -10.12
CA THR A 46 -19.91 -0.46 -8.71
C THR A 46 -19.04 -1.35 -7.84
N GLN A 47 -19.03 -2.67 -8.09
CA GLN A 47 -18.13 -3.58 -7.37
C GLN A 47 -16.66 -3.34 -7.71
N PHE A 48 -16.32 -3.06 -8.98
CA PHE A 48 -14.96 -2.66 -9.33
C PHE A 48 -14.52 -1.39 -8.60
N LYS A 49 -15.38 -0.37 -8.50
CA LYS A 49 -15.09 0.84 -7.72
C LYS A 49 -14.83 0.52 -6.24
N ALA A 50 -15.59 -0.40 -5.65
CA ALA A 50 -15.37 -0.85 -4.27
C ALA A 50 -14.01 -1.54 -4.10
N VAL A 51 -13.60 -2.37 -5.07
CA VAL A 51 -12.27 -3.01 -5.09
C VAL A 51 -11.17 -1.95 -5.19
N SER A 52 -11.29 -1.00 -6.11
CA SER A 52 -10.31 0.09 -6.26
C SER A 52 -10.19 0.92 -4.97
N ALA A 53 -11.30 1.24 -4.31
CA ALA A 53 -11.27 1.94 -3.04
C ALA A 53 -10.58 1.14 -1.92
N ALA A 54 -10.80 -0.17 -1.86
CA ALA A 54 -10.16 -1.05 -0.89
C ALA A 54 -8.64 -1.18 -1.13
N LEU A 55 -8.22 -1.36 -2.39
CA LEU A 55 -6.80 -1.33 -2.79
C LEU A 55 -6.17 0.00 -2.39
N ASN A 56 -6.84 1.10 -2.70
CA ASN A 56 -6.35 2.44 -2.39
C ASN A 56 -6.08 2.65 -0.89
N MET A 57 -6.91 2.07 -0.03
CA MET A 57 -6.75 2.11 1.43
C MET A 57 -5.53 1.30 1.91
N ILE A 58 -5.27 0.13 1.31
CA ILE A 58 -4.10 -0.69 1.65
C ILE A 58 -2.82 0.07 1.28
N GLU A 59 -2.74 0.60 0.07
CA GLU A 59 -1.60 1.38 -0.40
C GLU A 59 -1.31 2.57 0.51
N ARG A 60 -2.35 3.34 0.88
CA ARG A 60 -2.21 4.47 1.82
C ARG A 60 -1.66 4.02 3.18
N THR A 61 -2.17 2.90 3.71
CA THR A 61 -1.71 2.38 5.01
C THR A 61 -0.23 1.98 4.96
N ILE A 62 0.20 1.30 3.89
CA ILE A 62 1.60 0.90 3.69
C ILE A 62 2.48 2.14 3.57
N PHE A 63 2.05 3.10 2.75
CA PHE A 63 2.75 4.35 2.51
C PHE A 63 2.92 5.20 3.78
N GLU A 64 1.85 5.39 4.55
CA GLU A 64 1.92 6.11 5.84
C GLU A 64 2.87 5.44 6.83
N LYS A 65 2.88 4.10 6.87
CA LYS A 65 3.80 3.35 7.73
C LYS A 65 5.25 3.52 7.29
N HIS A 66 5.50 3.52 5.97
CA HIS A 66 6.82 3.82 5.42
C HIS A 66 7.27 5.23 5.80
N LEU A 67 6.44 6.25 5.58
CA LEU A 67 6.75 7.63 5.98
C LEU A 67 7.10 7.75 7.46
N ARG A 68 6.26 7.17 8.34
CA ARG A 68 6.46 7.27 9.79
C ARG A 68 7.72 6.57 10.28
N ASN A 69 8.16 5.49 9.64
CA ASN A 69 9.30 4.72 10.09
C ASN A 69 10.60 5.15 9.39
N CYS A 70 10.60 5.28 8.07
CA CYS A 70 11.82 5.57 7.31
C CYS A 70 12.23 7.04 7.41
N VAL A 71 11.28 8.00 7.38
CA VAL A 71 11.60 9.43 7.50
C VAL A 71 11.95 9.78 8.95
N LYS A 72 11.24 9.23 9.93
CA LYS A 72 11.54 9.46 11.35
C LYS A 72 12.92 8.94 11.75
N SER A 73 13.29 7.75 11.27
CA SER A 73 14.65 7.23 11.46
C SER A 73 15.68 8.11 10.77
N ALA A 74 15.47 8.52 9.52
CA ALA A 74 16.42 9.38 8.80
C ALA A 74 16.61 10.76 9.45
N MET A 75 15.55 11.36 10.02
CA MET A 75 15.64 12.61 10.80
C MET A 75 16.47 12.46 12.09
N ALA A 76 16.51 11.27 12.69
CA ALA A 76 17.33 10.99 13.87
C ALA A 76 18.84 10.92 13.53
N PHE A 77 19.21 10.52 12.31
CA PHE A 77 20.61 10.39 11.87
C PHE A 77 21.22 11.68 11.30
N ARG A 78 20.46 12.78 11.18
CA ARG A 78 20.91 14.13 10.72
C ARG A 78 21.57 14.16 9.32
N ASP A 79 21.42 13.13 8.49
CA ASP A 79 21.93 13.13 7.12
C ASP A 79 20.85 13.56 6.13
N SER A 80 20.88 14.84 5.75
CA SER A 80 19.86 15.46 4.88
C SER A 80 19.80 14.84 3.49
N LYS A 81 20.90 14.28 2.99
CA LYS A 81 20.98 13.71 1.64
C LYS A 81 20.26 12.37 1.54
N GLU A 82 20.30 11.56 2.60
CA GLU A 82 19.59 10.28 2.68
C GLU A 82 18.06 10.50 2.82
N ILE A 83 17.65 11.57 3.49
CA ILE A 83 16.25 11.99 3.59
C ILE A 83 15.69 12.35 2.21
N ASP A 84 16.41 13.18 1.44
CA ASP A 84 15.95 13.64 0.12
C ASP A 84 15.77 12.49 -0.88
N VAL A 85 16.67 11.49 -0.87
CA VAL A 85 16.54 10.30 -1.72
C VAL A 85 15.29 9.49 -1.36
N LYS A 86 15.08 9.20 -0.07
CA LYS A 86 13.90 8.42 0.39
C LYS A 86 12.59 9.16 0.16
N VAL A 87 12.58 10.48 0.34
CA VAL A 87 11.41 11.32 0.04
C VAL A 87 11.12 11.34 -1.46
N LYS A 88 12.16 11.45 -2.31
CA LYS A 88 12.01 11.46 -3.78
C LYS A 88 11.46 10.14 -4.31
N GLU A 89 11.98 9.00 -3.85
CA GLU A 89 11.43 7.68 -4.19
C GLU A 89 9.95 7.55 -3.83
N LEU A 90 9.54 8.11 -2.68
CA LEU A 90 8.15 8.13 -2.25
C LEU A 90 7.26 9.04 -3.10
N MET A 91 7.76 10.21 -3.46
CA MET A 91 7.06 11.14 -4.34
C MET A 91 6.83 10.51 -5.71
N ASP A 92 7.83 9.85 -6.28
CA ASP A 92 7.71 9.18 -7.59
C ASP A 92 6.64 8.06 -7.58
N LEU A 93 6.49 7.35 -6.47
CA LEU A 93 5.44 6.34 -6.29
C LEU A 93 4.03 6.95 -6.17
N ILE A 94 3.89 8.12 -5.53
CA ILE A 94 2.61 8.84 -5.48
C ILE A 94 2.23 9.41 -6.85
N PHE A 95 3.18 10.04 -7.55
CA PHE A 95 2.87 10.75 -8.80
C PHE A 95 2.47 9.80 -9.93
N LYS A 96 3.03 8.59 -9.97
CA LYS A 96 2.61 7.54 -10.93
C LYS A 96 1.17 7.07 -10.76
N ARG A 97 0.54 7.32 -9.60
CA ARG A 97 -0.84 6.94 -9.29
C ARG A 97 -1.86 8.02 -9.68
N LEU A 98 -1.41 9.25 -9.97
CA LEU A 98 -2.27 10.38 -10.33
C LEU A 98 -2.46 10.55 -11.85
N GLN A 99 -1.90 9.64 -12.65
CA GLN A 99 -2.08 9.54 -14.10
C GLN A 99 -2.93 8.31 -14.44
#